data_AF-A0A4P6XVX2-F1
#
_entry.id   AF-A0A4P6XVX2-F1
#
_cell.length_a   1.000
_cell.length_b   1.000
_cell.length_c   1.000
_cell.angle_alpha   90.00
_cell.angle_beta   90.00
_cell.angle_gamma   90.00
#
_symmetry.space_group_name_H-M   'P 1'
#
loop_
_entity.id
_entity.type
_entity.pdbx_description
1 polymer ?
#
loop_
_entity_poly.entity_id
_entity_poly.type
_entity_poly.pdbx_seq_one_letter_code
_entity_poly.pdbx_strand_id
1 'polypeptide(L)'
;MASRSMQLLKDVLERQASELEVTSGVKPADVDPNEFTSPADMLDTVISVFSLVQTLYESVGGTAEKNAAVTSLVGQFVTDSDTVGRQILGNADIKQEQRLEYLLAKTYASAASCASLKDVFAEWDNSFLPESPERYMLAADCIESFMLRTNINSPYSETPEEYWDALTKMDQYFKQAHEMLNTKFKEAKASPASSQTLGLGSIISQIAKVCIARSDIDLQRSHLPLEKAVANLLILQANAKTFVKSAMNMAKQSGGMRETIVEKVQRERRRIEAVCRLCALERKTLEQELDTIVGAGRWQSEIENMRELWVYFIYLPHE
;
A
#
# COMPACT_ATOMS: atom_id res chain seq x y z
N MET A 1 -27.74 -17.42 8.79
CA MET A 1 -26.98 -16.31 8.17
C MET A 1 -25.80 -16.80 7.33
N ALA A 2 -25.05 -17.84 7.70
CA ALA A 2 -24.06 -18.49 6.81
C ALA A 2 -24.65 -18.94 5.45
N SER A 3 -25.87 -19.48 5.44
CA SER A 3 -26.61 -19.78 4.19
C SER A 3 -26.88 -18.55 3.31
N ARG A 4 -26.97 -17.35 3.88
CA ARG A 4 -27.25 -16.12 3.13
C ARG A 4 -26.00 -15.54 2.48
N SER A 5 -24.85 -15.61 3.16
CA SER A 5 -23.56 -15.20 2.58
C SER A 5 -23.09 -16.18 1.51
N MET A 6 -23.31 -17.48 1.72
CA MET A 6 -23.07 -18.52 0.72
C MET A 6 -24.00 -18.37 -0.48
N GLN A 7 -25.26 -17.97 -0.26
CA GLN A 7 -26.18 -17.62 -1.33
C GLN A 7 -25.72 -16.36 -2.08
N LEU A 8 -25.27 -15.31 -1.39
CA LEU A 8 -24.77 -14.08 -2.03
C LEU A 8 -23.51 -14.33 -2.87
N LEU A 9 -22.55 -15.11 -2.36
CA LEU A 9 -21.37 -15.47 -3.12
C LEU A 9 -21.75 -16.33 -4.34
N LYS A 10 -22.68 -17.28 -4.16
CA LYS A 10 -23.21 -18.10 -5.24
C LYS A 10 -23.95 -17.25 -6.28
N ASP A 11 -24.78 -16.31 -5.86
CA ASP A 11 -25.52 -15.39 -6.75
C ASP A 11 -24.56 -14.48 -7.52
N VAL A 12 -23.47 -14.01 -6.90
CA VAL A 12 -22.44 -13.21 -7.57
C VAL A 12 -21.67 -14.04 -8.60
N LEU A 13 -21.27 -15.25 -8.25
CA LEU A 13 -20.56 -16.16 -9.15
C LEU A 13 -21.45 -16.63 -10.32
N GLU A 14 -22.72 -16.95 -10.06
CA GLU A 14 -23.70 -17.32 -11.09
C GLU A 14 -23.97 -16.15 -12.05
N ARG A 15 -24.00 -14.93 -11.53
CA ARG A 15 -24.19 -13.73 -12.35
C ARG A 15 -22.96 -13.41 -13.20
N GLN A 16 -21.75 -13.55 -12.66
CA GLN A 16 -20.52 -13.41 -13.43
C GLN A 16 -20.39 -14.48 -14.51
N ALA A 17 -20.77 -15.73 -14.21
CA ALA A 17 -20.85 -16.80 -15.20
C ALA A 17 -21.85 -16.49 -16.31
N SER A 18 -23.06 -16.00 -15.96
CA SER A 18 -24.08 -15.62 -16.94
C SER A 18 -23.67 -14.41 -17.79
N GLU A 19 -22.97 -13.43 -17.23
CA GLU A 19 -22.44 -12.28 -17.98
C GLU A 19 -21.33 -12.69 -18.94
N LEU A 20 -20.52 -13.70 -18.58
CA LEU A 20 -19.55 -14.35 -19.46
C LEU A 20 -20.21 -15.17 -20.58
N GLU A 21 -21.34 -15.83 -20.32
CA GLU A 21 -22.14 -16.54 -21.35
C GLU A 21 -22.67 -15.58 -22.44
N VAL A 22 -23.16 -14.40 -22.02
CA VAL A 22 -23.68 -13.37 -22.95
C VAL A 22 -22.57 -12.78 -23.81
N THR A 23 -21.34 -12.68 -23.29
CA THR A 23 -20.18 -12.16 -24.04
C THR A 23 -19.47 -13.20 -24.90
N SER A 24 -19.56 -14.49 -24.57
CA SER A 24 -18.85 -15.58 -25.28
C SER A 24 -19.70 -16.36 -26.30
N GLY A 25 -21.03 -16.28 -26.24
CA GLY A 25 -21.92 -16.92 -27.22
C GLY A 25 -21.97 -18.46 -27.17
N VAL A 26 -21.46 -19.07 -26.08
CA VAL A 26 -21.40 -20.53 -25.90
C VAL A 26 -22.66 -21.01 -25.17
N LYS A 27 -23.28 -22.11 -25.64
CA LYS A 27 -24.46 -22.71 -25.00
C LYS A 27 -24.06 -23.67 -23.86
N PRO A 28 -24.82 -23.72 -22.75
CA PRO A 28 -24.44 -24.41 -21.50
C PRO A 28 -24.40 -25.95 -21.56
N ALA A 29 -24.70 -26.57 -22.71
CA ALA A 29 -24.69 -28.03 -22.85
C ALA A 29 -23.31 -28.59 -23.28
N ASP A 30 -22.41 -27.74 -23.76
CA ASP A 30 -21.10 -28.13 -24.29
C ASP A 30 -19.92 -27.69 -23.41
N VAL A 31 -20.18 -27.21 -22.20
CA VAL A 31 -19.18 -26.61 -21.31
C VAL A 31 -18.88 -27.57 -20.15
N ASP A 32 -17.66 -28.10 -20.08
CA ASP A 32 -17.20 -28.84 -18.90
C ASP A 32 -17.00 -27.82 -17.76
N PRO A 33 -17.74 -27.90 -16.64
CA PRO A 33 -17.59 -26.96 -15.52
C PRO A 33 -16.17 -26.95 -14.91
N ASN A 34 -15.34 -27.98 -15.17
CA ASN A 34 -13.93 -28.01 -14.78
C ASN A 34 -13.00 -27.26 -15.75
N GLU A 35 -13.48 -26.84 -16.92
CA GLU A 35 -12.67 -26.18 -17.95
C GLU A 35 -12.40 -24.69 -17.64
N PHE A 36 -13.17 -24.08 -16.73
CA PHE A 36 -13.17 -22.62 -16.50
C PHE A 36 -12.71 -22.16 -15.10
N THR A 37 -12.42 -23.07 -14.17
CA THR A 37 -11.93 -22.67 -12.83
C THR A 37 -10.71 -23.49 -12.47
N SER A 38 -9.54 -23.00 -12.86
CA SER A 38 -8.29 -23.58 -12.37
C SER A 38 -8.16 -23.32 -10.86
N PRO A 39 -7.44 -24.16 -10.11
CA PRO A 39 -7.11 -23.89 -8.72
C PRO A 39 -6.49 -22.49 -8.51
N ALA A 40 -5.74 -21.99 -9.49
CA ALA A 40 -5.19 -20.64 -9.48
C ALA A 40 -6.29 -19.57 -9.51
N ASP A 41 -7.27 -19.68 -10.41
CA ASP A 41 -8.39 -18.72 -10.52
C ASP A 41 -9.24 -18.69 -9.24
N MET A 42 -9.43 -19.87 -8.62
CA MET A 42 -10.13 -19.97 -7.34
C MET A 42 -9.35 -19.28 -6.22
N LEU A 43 -8.02 -19.43 -6.19
CA LEU A 43 -7.17 -18.76 -5.19
C LEU A 43 -7.15 -17.24 -5.40
N ASP A 44 -7.09 -16.77 -6.63
CA ASP A 44 -7.14 -15.35 -6.98
C ASP A 44 -8.49 -14.72 -6.57
N THR A 45 -9.58 -15.50 -6.67
CA THR A 45 -10.89 -15.11 -6.14
C THR A 45 -10.87 -14.97 -4.61
N VAL A 46 -10.23 -15.91 -3.91
CA VAL A 46 -10.06 -15.84 -2.45
C VAL A 46 -9.20 -14.64 -2.03
N ILE A 47 -8.12 -14.36 -2.76
CA ILE A 47 -7.30 -13.15 -2.54
C ILE A 47 -8.16 -11.89 -2.72
N SER A 48 -8.97 -11.83 -3.78
CA SER A 48 -9.87 -10.71 -4.04
C SER A 48 -10.88 -10.47 -2.93
N VAL A 49 -11.34 -11.55 -2.26
CA VAL A 49 -12.20 -11.44 -1.07
C VAL A 49 -11.46 -10.73 0.07
N PHE A 50 -10.21 -11.09 0.35
CA PHE A 50 -9.44 -10.41 1.39
C PHE A 50 -9.16 -8.94 1.03
N SER A 51 -8.90 -8.63 -0.24
CA SER A 51 -8.75 -7.25 -0.73
C SER A 51 -10.04 -6.43 -0.57
N LEU A 52 -11.21 -7.06 -0.77
CA LEU A 52 -12.50 -6.43 -0.47
C LEU A 52 -12.64 -6.12 1.03
N VAL A 53 -12.26 -7.06 1.89
CA VAL A 53 -12.28 -6.86 3.35
C VAL A 53 -11.36 -5.72 3.78
N GLN A 54 -10.15 -5.66 3.22
CA GLN A 54 -9.25 -4.54 3.39
C GLN A 54 -9.95 -3.21 3.01
N THR A 55 -10.53 -3.16 1.81
CA THR A 55 -11.21 -1.95 1.31
C THR A 55 -12.35 -1.52 2.23
N LEU A 56 -13.10 -2.46 2.79
CA LEU A 56 -14.18 -2.18 3.74
C LEU A 56 -13.66 -1.55 5.04
N TYR A 57 -12.56 -2.07 5.59
CA TYR A 57 -11.94 -1.46 6.77
C TYR A 57 -11.34 -0.08 6.48
N GLU A 58 -10.70 0.11 5.32
CA GLU A 58 -10.16 1.41 4.90
C GLU A 58 -11.26 2.45 4.65
N SER A 59 -12.44 2.01 4.17
CA SER A 59 -13.58 2.90 3.88
C SER A 59 -14.35 3.32 5.14
N VAL A 60 -14.20 2.58 6.24
CA VAL A 60 -14.99 2.77 7.45
C VAL A 60 -14.13 3.48 8.50
N GLY A 61 -14.17 4.81 8.44
CA GLY A 61 -13.52 5.68 9.42
C GLY A 61 -14.43 6.12 10.58
N GLY A 62 -13.81 6.33 11.75
CA GLY A 62 -14.22 7.36 12.70
C GLY A 62 -14.97 6.93 13.96
N THR A 63 -15.34 5.66 14.16
CA THR A 63 -16.02 5.19 15.39
C THR A 63 -15.85 3.68 15.63
N ALA A 64 -15.75 3.24 16.89
CA ALA A 64 -15.65 1.83 17.26
C ALA A 64 -16.87 1.00 16.82
N GLU A 65 -18.07 1.60 16.82
CA GLU A 65 -19.32 0.94 16.43
C GLU A 65 -19.30 0.52 14.95
N LYS A 66 -18.83 1.40 14.06
CA LYS A 66 -18.72 1.07 12.64
C LYS A 66 -17.67 -0.02 12.38
N ASN A 67 -16.55 0.00 13.10
CA ASN A 67 -15.54 -1.06 13.02
C ASN A 67 -16.14 -2.41 13.44
N ALA A 68 -16.87 -2.45 14.56
CA ALA A 68 -17.57 -3.65 15.01
C ALA A 68 -18.61 -4.14 13.99
N ALA A 69 -19.33 -3.23 13.33
CA ALA A 69 -20.28 -3.57 12.27
C ALA A 69 -19.59 -4.20 11.05
N VAL A 70 -18.44 -3.67 10.61
CA VAL A 70 -17.64 -4.29 9.53
C VAL A 70 -17.19 -5.68 9.96
N THR A 71 -16.57 -5.82 11.14
CA THR A 71 -16.12 -7.11 11.65
C THR A 71 -17.26 -8.13 11.71
N SER A 72 -18.45 -7.72 12.17
CA SER A 72 -19.63 -8.59 12.18
C SER A 72 -20.12 -8.96 10.78
N LEU A 73 -19.99 -8.06 9.81
CA LEU A 73 -20.41 -8.28 8.43
C LEU A 73 -19.47 -9.27 7.72
N VAL A 74 -18.16 -9.11 7.89
CA VAL A 74 -17.15 -9.87 7.14
C VAL A 74 -16.62 -11.09 7.87
N GLY A 75 -16.83 -11.23 9.19
CA GLY A 75 -16.14 -12.24 10.00
C GLY A 75 -16.34 -13.68 9.52
N GLN A 76 -17.60 -14.08 9.26
CA GLN A 76 -17.88 -15.43 8.73
C GLN A 76 -17.35 -15.57 7.29
N PHE A 77 -17.44 -14.51 6.49
CA PHE A 77 -17.00 -14.51 5.10
C PHE A 77 -15.48 -14.73 5.00
N VAL A 78 -14.69 -14.02 5.81
CA VAL A 78 -13.24 -14.20 5.96
C VAL A 78 -12.90 -15.64 6.37
N THR A 79 -13.65 -16.22 7.31
CA THR A 79 -13.43 -17.58 7.82
C THR A 79 -13.69 -18.64 6.73
N ASP A 80 -14.79 -18.48 6.00
CA ASP A 80 -15.16 -19.39 4.91
C ASP A 80 -14.15 -19.30 3.76
N SER A 81 -13.73 -18.08 3.40
CA SER A 81 -12.71 -17.84 2.37
C SER A 81 -11.34 -18.39 2.75
N ASP A 82 -10.88 -18.23 4.00
CA ASP A 82 -9.62 -18.85 4.46
C ASP A 82 -9.70 -20.38 4.42
N THR A 83 -10.86 -20.96 4.73
CA THR A 83 -11.06 -22.42 4.65
C THR A 83 -10.90 -22.92 3.21
N VAL A 84 -11.54 -22.24 2.25
CA VAL A 84 -11.42 -22.55 0.82
C VAL A 84 -9.97 -22.36 0.34
N GLY A 85 -9.35 -21.23 0.69
CA GLY A 85 -7.96 -20.94 0.34
C GLY A 85 -7.00 -22.03 0.81
N ARG A 86 -7.09 -22.46 2.08
CA ARG A 86 -6.26 -23.55 2.61
C ARG A 86 -6.46 -24.88 1.89
N GLN A 87 -7.67 -25.20 1.45
CA GLN A 87 -7.93 -26.42 0.66
C GLN A 87 -7.25 -26.35 -0.70
N ILE A 88 -7.27 -25.19 -1.36
CA ILE A 88 -6.66 -24.96 -2.68
C ILE A 88 -5.12 -24.98 -2.59
N LEU A 89 -4.54 -24.43 -1.52
CA LEU A 89 -3.08 -24.39 -1.34
C LEU A 89 -2.43 -25.78 -1.31
N GLY A 90 -3.18 -26.85 -1.07
CA GLY A 90 -2.68 -28.23 -1.19
C GLY A 90 -2.37 -28.67 -2.63
N ASN A 91 -2.83 -27.91 -3.63
CA ASN A 91 -2.66 -28.24 -5.04
C ASN A 91 -1.25 -27.87 -5.55
N ALA A 92 -0.65 -28.77 -6.34
CA ALA A 92 0.70 -28.62 -6.89
C ALA A 92 0.81 -27.51 -7.95
N ASP A 93 -0.30 -27.15 -8.60
CA ASP A 93 -0.34 -26.13 -9.67
C ASP A 93 -0.26 -24.69 -9.14
N ILE A 94 -0.42 -24.51 -7.82
CA ILE A 94 -0.32 -23.20 -7.17
C ILE A 94 1.14 -22.78 -7.01
N LYS A 95 1.51 -21.72 -7.73
CA LYS A 95 2.85 -21.13 -7.72
C LYS A 95 3.17 -20.50 -6.37
N GLN A 96 4.47 -20.44 -6.05
CA GLN A 96 4.92 -19.88 -4.78
C GLN A 96 4.46 -18.43 -4.62
N GLU A 97 4.51 -17.62 -5.66
CA GLU A 97 4.10 -16.21 -5.63
C GLU A 97 2.63 -16.06 -5.20
N GLN A 98 1.74 -16.91 -5.71
CA GLN A 98 0.32 -16.89 -5.33
C GLN A 98 0.10 -17.31 -3.87
N ARG A 99 0.91 -18.26 -3.37
CA ARG A 99 0.89 -18.63 -1.94
C ARG A 99 1.29 -17.44 -1.07
N LEU A 100 2.31 -16.69 -1.49
CA LEU A 100 2.77 -15.51 -0.76
C LEU A 100 1.73 -14.40 -0.77
N GLU A 101 1.13 -14.13 -1.93
CA GLU A 101 0.06 -13.13 -2.08
C GLU A 101 -1.15 -13.45 -1.20
N TYR A 102 -1.59 -14.72 -1.20
CA TYR A 102 -2.63 -15.20 -0.29
C TYR A 102 -2.31 -14.92 1.18
N LEU A 103 -1.09 -15.27 1.62
CA LEU A 103 -0.67 -15.07 3.01
C LEU A 103 -0.70 -13.58 3.39
N LEU A 104 -0.22 -12.70 2.50
CA LEU A 104 -0.22 -11.26 2.75
C LEU A 104 -1.63 -10.67 2.79
N ALA A 105 -2.50 -11.03 1.84
CA ALA A 105 -3.87 -10.54 1.79
C ALA A 105 -4.68 -10.98 3.03
N LYS A 106 -4.56 -12.25 3.41
CA LYS A 106 -5.17 -12.78 4.63
C LYS A 106 -4.67 -12.06 5.89
N THR A 107 -3.36 -11.83 5.97
CA THR A 107 -2.75 -11.16 7.13
C THR A 107 -3.24 -9.73 7.25
N TYR A 108 -3.33 -9.01 6.11
CA TYR A 108 -3.90 -7.68 6.11
C TYR A 108 -5.32 -7.70 6.66
N ALA A 109 -6.20 -8.59 6.16
CA ALA A 109 -7.57 -8.68 6.65
C ALA A 109 -7.66 -9.00 8.16
N SER A 110 -6.77 -9.86 8.66
CA SER A 110 -6.62 -10.17 10.09
C SER A 110 -6.21 -8.91 10.88
N ALA A 111 -5.12 -8.27 10.50
CA ALA A 111 -4.58 -7.07 11.16
C ALA A 111 -5.55 -5.88 11.10
N ALA A 112 -6.28 -5.70 9.99
CA ALA A 112 -7.30 -4.68 9.83
C ALA A 112 -8.48 -4.86 10.81
N SER A 113 -8.70 -6.07 11.33
CA SER A 113 -9.72 -6.34 12.35
C SER A 113 -9.24 -6.16 13.79
N CYS A 114 -7.94 -5.95 14.02
CA CYS A 114 -7.39 -5.78 15.36
C CYS A 114 -7.94 -4.52 16.04
N ALA A 115 -8.12 -4.61 17.37
CA ALA A 115 -8.61 -3.52 18.20
C ALA A 115 -7.50 -2.62 18.77
N SER A 116 -6.24 -3.11 18.79
CA SER A 116 -5.09 -2.37 19.30
C SER A 116 -3.95 -2.34 18.30
N LEU A 117 -3.16 -1.26 18.36
CA LEU A 117 -1.97 -1.11 17.53
C LEU A 117 -0.92 -2.21 17.80
N LYS A 118 -0.83 -2.65 19.05
CA LYS A 118 0.06 -3.75 19.46
C LYS A 118 -0.28 -5.06 18.76
N ASP A 119 -1.57 -5.37 18.61
CA ASP A 119 -2.01 -6.58 17.93
C ASP A 119 -1.76 -6.49 16.42
N VAL A 120 -1.94 -5.31 15.81
CA VAL A 120 -1.54 -5.05 14.41
C VAL A 120 -0.06 -5.36 14.21
N PHE A 121 0.80 -4.87 15.10
CA PHE A 121 2.23 -5.13 15.02
C PHE A 121 2.55 -6.63 15.14
N ALA A 122 1.88 -7.33 16.06
CA ALA A 122 2.08 -8.76 16.26
C ALA A 122 1.71 -9.60 15.04
N GLU A 123 0.61 -9.26 14.35
CA GLU A 123 0.21 -9.93 13.10
C GLU A 123 1.29 -9.78 12.01
N TRP A 124 1.84 -8.56 11.84
CA TRP A 124 2.83 -8.29 10.79
C TRP A 124 4.27 -8.69 11.13
N ASP A 125 4.62 -8.77 12.42
CA ASP A 125 5.91 -9.27 12.90
C ASP A 125 6.01 -10.80 12.90
N ASN A 126 4.93 -11.49 12.51
CA ASN A 126 4.88 -12.94 12.43
C ASN A 126 5.97 -13.50 11.50
N SER A 127 6.82 -14.39 12.02
CA SER A 127 7.92 -15.00 11.27
C SER A 127 7.49 -15.96 10.16
N PHE A 128 6.21 -16.39 10.14
CA PHE A 128 5.68 -17.25 9.08
C PHE A 128 5.33 -16.49 7.80
N LEU A 129 5.34 -15.15 7.82
CA LEU A 129 5.10 -14.33 6.64
C LEU A 129 6.34 -14.23 5.75
N PRO A 130 6.17 -14.11 4.43
CA PRO A 130 7.30 -13.99 3.53
C PRO A 130 8.12 -12.73 3.81
N GLU A 131 9.45 -12.85 3.81
CA GLU A 131 10.32 -11.68 3.79
C GLU A 131 10.32 -11.09 2.37
N SER A 132 9.50 -10.07 2.14
CA SER A 132 9.41 -9.38 0.87
C SER A 132 9.18 -7.87 1.05
N PRO A 133 9.58 -7.03 0.09
CA PRO A 133 9.21 -5.62 0.09
C PRO A 133 7.70 -5.41 0.26
N GLU A 134 6.90 -6.22 -0.43
CA GLU A 134 5.46 -6.15 -0.46
C GLU A 134 4.85 -6.36 0.94
N ARG A 135 5.38 -7.32 1.73
CA ARG A 135 4.99 -7.51 3.14
C ARG A 135 5.12 -6.22 3.93
N TYR A 136 6.32 -5.63 3.90
CA TYR A 136 6.64 -4.50 4.75
C TYR A 136 5.92 -3.22 4.32
N MET A 137 5.72 -3.04 3.02
CA MET A 137 4.89 -1.94 2.50
C MET A 137 3.43 -2.10 2.91
N LEU A 138 2.84 -3.28 2.76
CA LEU A 138 1.46 -3.55 3.20
C LEU A 138 1.28 -3.45 4.71
N ALA A 139 2.29 -3.83 5.50
CA ALA A 139 2.28 -3.65 6.95
C ALA A 139 2.17 -2.19 7.35
N ALA A 140 2.94 -1.30 6.69
CA ALA A 140 2.86 0.13 6.91
C ALA A 140 1.51 0.71 6.46
N ASP A 141 1.00 0.32 5.29
CA ASP A 141 -0.32 0.75 4.79
C ASP A 141 -1.44 0.29 5.76
N CYS A 142 -1.33 -0.90 6.36
CA CYS A 142 -2.26 -1.41 7.37
C CYS A 142 -2.23 -0.60 8.67
N ILE A 143 -1.05 -0.18 9.12
CA ILE A 143 -0.90 0.71 10.29
C ILE A 143 -1.52 2.09 10.00
N GLU A 144 -1.32 2.64 8.80
CA GLU A 144 -1.94 3.89 8.40
C GLU A 144 -3.47 3.80 8.42
N SER A 145 -4.03 2.74 7.82
CA SER A 145 -5.46 2.44 7.90
C SER A 145 -5.95 2.32 9.34
N PHE A 146 -5.19 1.64 10.22
CA PHE A 146 -5.48 1.59 11.66
C PHE A 146 -5.56 2.98 12.29
N MET A 147 -4.56 3.84 12.04
CA MET A 147 -4.53 5.19 12.61
C MET A 147 -5.71 6.03 12.13
N LEU A 148 -6.08 5.93 10.84
CA LEU A 148 -7.23 6.65 10.28
C LEU A 148 -8.55 6.20 10.93
N ARG A 149 -8.78 4.89 11.10
CA ARG A 149 -10.02 4.37 11.70
C ARG A 149 -10.15 4.61 13.20
N THR A 150 -9.02 4.75 13.90
CA THR A 150 -8.96 4.97 15.35
C THR A 150 -8.71 6.42 15.75
N ASN A 151 -8.58 7.33 14.78
CA ASN A 151 -8.27 8.75 14.98
C ASN A 151 -6.92 9.02 15.71
N ILE A 152 -5.94 8.12 15.54
CA ILE A 152 -4.56 8.25 16.05
C ILE A 152 -3.64 8.80 14.92
N ASN A 153 -4.13 9.79 14.18
CA ASN A 153 -3.51 10.29 12.94
C ASN A 153 -3.18 11.80 12.99
N SER A 154 -3.13 12.38 14.19
CA SER A 154 -2.97 13.82 14.39
C SER A 154 -2.10 14.11 15.63
N PRO A 155 -1.33 15.22 15.63
CA PRO A 155 -0.61 15.68 16.82
C PRO A 155 -1.54 16.03 17.98
N TYR A 156 -2.83 16.27 17.69
CA TYR A 156 -3.88 16.57 18.67
C TYR A 156 -4.72 15.34 19.05
N SER A 157 -4.28 14.14 18.67
CA SER A 157 -4.90 12.90 19.15
C SER A 157 -4.76 12.81 20.67
N GLU A 158 -5.68 12.07 21.31
CA GLU A 158 -5.63 11.83 22.77
C GLU A 158 -4.39 11.03 23.18
N THR A 159 -3.77 10.30 22.24
CA THR A 159 -2.61 9.43 22.45
C THR A 159 -1.45 9.74 21.49
N PRO A 160 -0.78 10.91 21.62
CA PRO A 160 0.34 11.27 20.74
C PRO A 160 1.51 10.26 20.80
N GLU A 161 1.69 9.58 21.93
CA GLU A 161 2.65 8.49 22.09
C GLU A 161 2.35 7.29 21.18
N GLU A 162 1.08 6.89 21.06
CA GLU A 162 0.67 5.81 20.16
C GLU A 162 0.87 6.21 18.71
N TYR A 163 0.59 7.48 18.37
CA TYR A 163 0.86 7.99 17.03
C TYR A 163 2.36 7.95 16.70
N TRP A 164 3.22 8.36 17.65
CA TRP A 164 4.66 8.23 17.50
C TRP A 164 5.09 6.78 17.29
N ASP A 165 4.54 5.83 18.06
CA ASP A 165 4.92 4.42 17.99
C ASP A 165 4.47 3.80 16.66
N ALA A 166 3.28 4.14 16.16
CA ALA A 166 2.80 3.78 14.83
C ALA A 166 3.74 4.29 13.73
N LEU A 167 4.05 5.60 13.72
CA LEU A 167 4.98 6.21 12.76
C LEU A 167 6.37 5.59 12.83
N THR A 168 6.86 5.29 14.03
CA THR A 168 8.16 4.63 14.23
C THR A 168 8.16 3.23 13.63
N LYS A 169 7.09 2.46 13.83
CA LYS A 169 6.97 1.11 13.28
C LYS A 169 6.84 1.13 11.75
N MET A 170 6.07 2.07 11.20
CA MET A 170 5.97 2.27 9.75
C MET A 170 7.35 2.59 9.12
N ASP A 171 8.15 3.48 9.71
CA ASP A 171 9.51 3.76 9.21
C ASP A 171 10.41 2.51 9.25
N GLN A 172 10.30 1.68 10.30
CA GLN A 172 11.04 0.42 10.38
C GLN A 172 10.69 -0.53 9.23
N TYR A 173 9.40 -0.72 8.95
CA TYR A 173 8.96 -1.54 7.82
C TYR A 173 9.37 -0.95 6.48
N PHE A 174 9.19 0.36 6.27
CA PHE A 174 9.64 1.00 5.04
C PHE A 174 11.16 0.94 4.86
N LYS A 175 11.94 1.00 5.95
CA LYS A 175 13.39 0.79 5.89
C LYS A 175 13.72 -0.62 5.39
N GLN A 176 13.07 -1.65 5.92
CA GLN A 176 13.25 -3.03 5.47
C GLN A 176 12.85 -3.20 3.99
N ALA A 177 11.68 -2.68 3.59
CA ALA A 177 11.26 -2.66 2.19
C ALA A 177 12.30 -1.98 1.29
N HIS A 178 12.81 -0.82 1.70
CA HIS A 178 13.80 -0.05 0.96
C HIS A 178 15.13 -0.82 0.78
N GLU A 179 15.61 -1.48 1.82
CA GLU A 179 16.83 -2.30 1.78
C GLU A 179 16.66 -3.46 0.77
N MET A 180 15.54 -4.18 0.84
CA MET A 180 15.24 -5.29 -0.08
C MET A 180 15.07 -4.82 -1.53
N LEU A 181 14.35 -3.71 -1.75
CA LEU A 181 14.19 -3.13 -3.09
C LEU A 181 15.52 -2.66 -3.68
N ASN A 182 16.40 -2.07 -2.87
CA ASN A 182 17.74 -1.69 -3.32
C ASN A 182 18.59 -2.90 -3.69
N THR A 183 18.47 -4.01 -2.97
CA THR A 183 19.13 -5.27 -3.34
C THR A 183 18.60 -5.77 -4.68
N LYS A 184 17.27 -5.88 -4.84
CA LYS A 184 16.62 -6.25 -6.13
C LYS A 184 17.06 -5.33 -7.28
N PHE A 185 17.14 -4.02 -7.04
CA PHE A 185 17.60 -3.04 -8.02
C PHE A 185 19.06 -3.24 -8.44
N LYS A 186 19.96 -3.45 -7.47
CA LYS A 186 21.38 -3.68 -7.75
C LYS A 186 21.60 -4.97 -8.53
N GLU A 187 20.90 -6.05 -8.17
CA GLU A 187 20.93 -7.33 -8.87
C GLU A 187 20.43 -7.20 -10.31
N ALA A 188 19.27 -6.54 -10.51
CA ALA A 188 18.73 -6.28 -11.84
C ALA A 188 19.69 -5.46 -12.71
N LYS A 189 20.38 -4.47 -12.12
CA LYS A 189 21.35 -3.62 -12.83
C LYS A 189 22.67 -4.32 -13.13
N ALA A 190 23.12 -5.22 -12.27
CA ALA A 190 24.35 -6.00 -12.44
C ALA A 190 24.20 -7.12 -13.48
N SER A 191 22.98 -7.50 -13.83
CA SER A 191 22.72 -8.49 -14.87
C SER A 191 23.28 -8.03 -16.24
N PRO A 192 23.96 -8.90 -17.01
CA PRO A 192 24.44 -8.59 -18.36
C PRO A 192 23.34 -8.11 -19.32
N ALA A 193 22.08 -8.45 -19.01
CA ALA A 193 20.90 -8.06 -19.76
C ALA A 193 20.10 -6.93 -19.08
N SER A 194 20.72 -6.13 -18.20
CA SER A 194 20.04 -5.09 -17.41
C SER A 194 19.22 -4.09 -18.23
N SER A 195 19.66 -3.77 -19.45
CA SER A 195 18.90 -2.92 -20.38
C SER A 195 17.64 -3.59 -20.94
N GLN A 196 17.55 -4.92 -20.85
CA GLN A 196 16.42 -5.76 -21.27
C GLN A 196 15.63 -6.31 -20.08
N THR A 197 15.98 -5.97 -18.84
CA THR A 197 15.26 -6.44 -17.65
C THR A 197 13.91 -5.75 -17.56
N LEU A 198 12.83 -6.54 -17.70
CA LEU A 198 11.47 -6.09 -17.45
C LEU A 198 11.27 -5.82 -15.95
N GLY A 199 10.50 -4.79 -15.58
CA GLY A 199 10.17 -4.51 -14.17
C GLY A 199 11.15 -3.60 -13.44
N LEU A 200 12.28 -3.21 -14.06
CA LEU A 200 13.24 -2.30 -13.43
C LEU A 200 12.62 -0.92 -13.15
N GLY A 201 11.77 -0.42 -14.05
CA GLY A 201 11.04 0.83 -13.85
C GLY A 201 10.07 0.76 -12.66
N SER A 202 9.41 -0.38 -12.48
CA SER A 202 8.57 -0.65 -11.30
C SER A 202 9.38 -0.62 -10.00
N ILE A 203 10.53 -1.29 -9.94
CA ILE A 203 11.40 -1.27 -8.75
C ILE A 203 11.84 0.16 -8.41
N ILE A 204 12.27 0.95 -9.41
CA ILE A 204 12.66 2.35 -9.23
C ILE A 204 11.49 3.18 -8.66
N SER A 205 10.28 2.99 -9.20
CA SER A 205 9.07 3.66 -8.73
C SER A 205 8.74 3.29 -7.27
N GLN A 206 8.86 2.02 -6.90
CA GLN A 206 8.63 1.55 -5.53
C GLN A 206 9.67 2.12 -4.55
N ILE A 207 10.96 2.16 -4.91
CA ILE A 207 12.00 2.79 -4.07
C ILE A 207 11.66 4.26 -3.85
N ALA A 208 11.24 4.99 -4.89
CA ALA A 208 10.85 6.38 -4.78
C ALA A 208 9.61 6.54 -3.86
N LYS A 209 8.57 5.70 -4.02
CA LYS A 209 7.39 5.68 -3.15
C LYS A 209 7.79 5.51 -1.68
N VAL A 210 8.64 4.53 -1.39
CA VAL A 210 9.09 4.24 -0.01
C VAL A 210 9.90 5.41 0.56
N CYS A 211 10.79 6.02 -0.22
CA CYS A 211 11.53 7.20 0.23
C CYS A 211 10.58 8.37 0.54
N ILE A 212 9.55 8.61 -0.28
CA ILE A 212 8.56 9.67 -0.04
C ILE A 212 7.82 9.39 1.27
N ALA A 213 7.29 8.17 1.46
CA ALA A 213 6.57 7.80 2.69
C ALA A 213 7.43 7.98 3.95
N ARG A 214 8.72 7.59 3.89
CA ARG A 214 9.66 7.80 5.01
C ARG A 214 9.94 9.28 5.29
N SER A 215 9.94 10.11 4.25
CA SER A 215 10.04 11.56 4.41
C SER A 215 8.85 12.12 5.17
N ASP A 216 7.63 11.73 4.76
CA ASP A 216 6.38 12.17 5.34
C ASP A 216 6.31 11.75 6.83
N ILE A 217 6.72 10.51 7.16
CA ILE A 217 6.80 9.99 8.53
C ILE A 217 7.77 10.81 9.40
N ASP A 218 9.01 11.03 8.94
CA ASP A 218 9.98 11.80 9.72
C ASP A 218 9.50 13.24 9.94
N LEU A 219 8.84 13.81 8.93
CA LEU A 219 8.26 15.13 9.03
C LEU A 219 7.12 15.17 10.06
N GLN A 220 6.18 14.23 10.02
CA GLN A 220 5.09 14.11 11.00
C GLN A 220 5.64 13.94 12.42
N ARG A 221 6.58 13.01 12.63
CA ARG A 221 7.22 12.79 13.93
C ARG A 221 7.90 14.04 14.47
N SER A 222 8.51 14.85 13.60
CA SER A 222 9.21 16.06 14.01
C SER A 222 8.30 17.16 14.56
N HIS A 223 6.99 17.11 14.27
CA HIS A 223 6.00 18.09 14.70
C HIS A 223 5.06 17.59 15.80
N LEU A 224 5.33 16.40 16.37
CA LEU A 224 4.54 15.89 17.50
C LEU A 224 4.88 16.64 18.80
N PRO A 225 3.90 16.86 19.70
CA PRO A 225 4.10 17.57 20.95
C PRO A 225 4.76 16.68 22.03
N LEU A 226 5.89 16.04 21.70
CA LEU A 226 6.59 15.07 22.55
C LEU A 226 8.04 15.49 22.75
N GLU A 227 8.61 15.24 23.94
CA GLU A 227 10.03 15.56 24.22
C GLU A 227 10.99 14.90 23.24
N LYS A 228 10.72 13.64 22.87
CA LYS A 228 11.48 12.90 21.86
C LYS A 228 11.41 13.52 20.46
N ALA A 229 10.30 14.17 20.10
CA ALA A 229 10.19 14.91 18.85
C ALA A 229 11.03 16.18 18.88
N VAL A 230 10.93 16.96 19.96
CA VAL A 230 11.73 18.18 20.16
C VAL A 230 13.23 17.88 20.14
N ALA A 231 13.66 16.83 20.83
CA ALA A 231 15.07 16.41 20.91
C ALA A 231 15.63 15.99 19.54
N ASN A 232 14.80 15.45 18.63
CA ASN A 232 15.23 14.94 17.34
C ASN A 232 14.79 15.83 16.14
N LEU A 233 14.18 16.99 16.39
CA LEU A 233 13.55 17.86 15.39
C LEU A 233 14.44 18.10 14.16
N LEU A 234 15.67 18.57 14.38
CA LEU A 234 16.59 18.92 13.30
C LEU A 234 17.02 17.68 12.48
N ILE A 235 17.22 16.54 13.15
CA ILE A 235 17.62 15.30 12.50
C ILE A 235 16.48 14.77 11.64
N LEU A 236 15.26 14.73 12.18
CA LEU A 236 14.08 14.27 11.46
C LEU A 236 13.78 15.16 10.23
N GLN A 237 13.87 16.48 10.36
CA GLN A 237 13.70 17.39 9.22
C GLN A 237 14.81 17.25 8.16
N ALA A 238 16.07 17.03 8.58
CA ALA A 238 17.17 16.78 7.67
C ALA A 238 17.02 15.45 6.93
N ASN A 239 16.56 14.40 7.62
CA ASN A 239 16.26 13.10 7.04
C ASN A 239 15.12 13.20 6.03
N ALA A 240 14.03 13.90 6.38
CA ALA A 240 12.90 14.12 5.47
C ALA A 240 13.37 14.72 4.14
N LYS A 241 14.17 15.79 4.17
CA LYS A 241 14.78 16.38 2.96
C LYS A 241 15.69 15.40 2.20
N THR A 242 16.47 14.59 2.92
CA THR A 242 17.36 13.59 2.32
C THR A 242 16.58 12.49 1.60
N PHE A 243 15.45 12.05 2.16
CA PHE A 243 14.60 11.04 1.54
C PHE A 243 13.92 11.55 0.27
N VAL A 244 13.34 12.77 0.26
CA VAL A 244 12.74 13.31 -0.98
C VAL A 244 13.79 13.58 -2.07
N LYS A 245 15.00 14.02 -1.70
CA LYS A 245 16.12 14.14 -2.66
C LYS A 245 16.51 12.78 -3.25
N SER A 246 16.58 11.75 -2.41
CA SER A 246 16.83 10.37 -2.84
C SER A 246 15.72 9.87 -3.77
N ALA A 247 14.45 10.08 -3.42
CA ALA A 247 13.30 9.72 -4.25
C ALA A 247 13.34 10.38 -5.62
N MET A 248 13.58 11.70 -5.67
CA MET A 248 13.72 12.46 -6.91
C MET A 248 14.86 11.90 -7.78
N ASN A 249 16.03 11.67 -7.19
CA ASN A 249 17.19 11.16 -7.93
C ASN A 249 16.97 9.73 -8.43
N MET A 250 16.32 8.89 -7.63
CA MET A 250 15.95 7.53 -8.01
C MET A 250 14.97 7.55 -9.18
N ALA A 251 13.88 8.31 -9.06
CA ALA A 251 12.84 8.41 -10.09
C ALA A 251 13.34 9.00 -11.42
N LYS A 252 14.47 9.73 -11.45
CA LYS A 252 15.12 10.19 -12.68
C LYS A 252 15.84 9.08 -13.45
N GLN A 253 16.23 7.98 -12.80
CA GLN A 253 16.92 6.88 -13.47
C GLN A 253 15.98 6.15 -14.44
N SER A 254 16.46 5.83 -15.64
CA SER A 254 15.69 5.06 -16.63
C SER A 254 15.49 3.61 -16.18
N GLY A 255 14.29 3.06 -16.41
CA GLY A 255 13.99 1.64 -16.26
C GLY A 255 14.57 0.74 -17.37
N GLY A 256 15.37 1.28 -18.29
CA GLY A 256 16.00 0.52 -19.37
C GLY A 256 15.22 0.55 -20.69
N MET A 257 15.64 -0.26 -21.68
CA MET A 257 15.04 -0.25 -23.03
C MET A 257 13.68 -0.94 -23.05
N ARG A 258 13.43 -1.87 -22.12
CA ARG A 258 12.13 -2.57 -21.98
C ARG A 258 11.21 -1.92 -20.95
N GLU A 259 11.51 -0.69 -20.53
CA GLU A 259 10.61 0.08 -19.68
C GLU A 259 9.26 0.27 -20.38
N THR A 260 8.20 -0.18 -19.72
CA THR A 260 6.84 0.01 -20.20
C THR A 260 6.38 1.46 -20.00
N ILE A 261 5.38 1.87 -20.79
CA ILE A 261 4.79 3.21 -20.65
C ILE A 261 4.22 3.40 -19.23
N VAL A 262 3.62 2.36 -18.65
CA VAL A 262 3.05 2.40 -17.30
C VAL A 262 4.13 2.69 -16.27
N GLU A 263 5.26 1.97 -16.32
CA GLU A 263 6.39 2.21 -15.41
C GLU A 263 6.97 3.61 -15.57
N LYS A 264 7.15 4.07 -16.81
CA LYS A 264 7.66 5.42 -17.10
C LYS A 264 6.74 6.51 -16.50
N VAL A 265 5.43 6.35 -16.67
CA VAL A 265 4.43 7.28 -16.11
C VAL A 265 4.46 7.25 -14.58
N GLN A 266 4.52 6.06 -13.96
CA GLN A 266 4.60 5.93 -12.51
C GLN A 266 5.86 6.59 -11.95
N ARG A 267 7.04 6.34 -12.56
CA ARG A 267 8.28 7.01 -12.15
C ARG A 267 8.17 8.52 -12.26
N GLU A 268 7.61 9.03 -13.35
CA GLU A 268 7.47 10.47 -13.52
C GLU A 268 6.51 11.08 -12.49
N ARG A 269 5.42 10.41 -12.14
CA ARG A 269 4.55 10.81 -11.02
C ARG A 269 5.33 10.88 -9.71
N ARG A 270 6.09 9.82 -9.37
CA ARG A 270 6.94 9.82 -8.15
C ARG A 270 7.99 10.92 -8.17
N ARG A 271 8.53 11.26 -9.34
CA ARG A 271 9.48 12.38 -9.48
C ARG A 271 8.81 13.71 -9.17
N ILE A 272 7.64 13.99 -9.76
CA ILE A 272 6.89 15.23 -9.52
C ILE A 272 6.51 15.33 -8.04
N GLU A 273 5.97 14.25 -7.47
CA GLU A 273 5.59 14.13 -6.06
C GLU A 273 6.76 14.48 -5.12
N ALA A 274 7.93 13.87 -5.33
CA ALA A 274 9.14 14.14 -4.55
C ALA A 274 9.66 15.58 -4.71
N VAL A 275 9.58 16.14 -5.93
CA VAL A 275 10.00 17.52 -6.19
C VAL A 275 9.07 18.52 -5.49
N CYS A 276 7.75 18.31 -5.53
CA CYS A 276 6.78 19.19 -4.87
C CYS A 276 6.99 19.19 -3.35
N ARG A 277 7.17 18.01 -2.74
CA ARG A 277 7.51 17.90 -1.30
C ARG A 277 8.82 18.60 -0.97
N LEU A 278 9.84 18.46 -1.81
CA LEU A 278 11.12 19.16 -1.62
C LEU A 278 10.95 20.68 -1.71
N CYS A 279 10.19 21.17 -2.68
CA CYS A 279 9.86 22.60 -2.82
C CYS A 279 9.18 23.14 -1.56
N ALA A 280 8.19 22.43 -1.03
CA ALA A 280 7.53 22.82 0.22
C ALA A 280 8.51 22.88 1.41
N LEU A 281 9.37 21.85 1.57
CA LEU A 281 10.39 21.82 2.63
C LEU A 281 11.50 22.88 2.47
N GLU A 282 11.70 23.38 1.25
CA GLU A 282 12.63 24.47 0.92
C GLU A 282 11.94 25.84 0.83
N ARG A 283 10.63 25.94 1.11
CA ARG A 283 9.83 27.18 1.05
C ARG A 283 9.74 27.80 -0.36
N LYS A 284 9.84 26.98 -1.39
CA LYS A 284 9.73 27.36 -2.81
C LYS A 284 8.33 27.04 -3.35
N THR A 285 7.32 27.69 -2.79
CA THR A 285 5.91 27.37 -3.06
C THR A 285 5.20 28.44 -3.89
N LEU A 286 5.93 29.43 -4.41
CA LEU A 286 5.37 30.41 -5.32
C LEU A 286 5.09 29.77 -6.67
N GLU A 287 3.96 30.12 -7.30
CA GLU A 287 3.54 29.58 -8.60
C GLU A 287 4.66 29.68 -9.66
N GLN A 288 5.32 30.84 -9.77
CA GLN A 288 6.43 31.05 -10.70
C GLN A 288 7.63 30.13 -10.43
N GLU A 289 7.95 29.86 -9.16
CA GLU A 289 9.01 28.93 -8.79
C GLU A 289 8.62 27.49 -9.12
N LEU A 290 7.39 27.10 -8.81
CA LEU A 290 6.87 25.76 -9.07
C LEU A 290 6.76 25.47 -10.57
N ASP A 291 6.31 26.44 -11.36
CA ASP A 291 6.28 26.35 -12.82
C ASP A 291 7.68 26.19 -13.41
N THR A 292 8.68 26.84 -12.82
CA THR A 292 10.08 26.74 -13.24
C THR A 292 10.71 25.40 -12.84
N ILE A 293 10.45 24.93 -11.62
CA ILE A 293 11.11 23.74 -11.05
C ILE A 293 10.43 22.44 -11.47
N VAL A 294 9.11 22.39 -11.42
CA VAL A 294 8.29 21.20 -11.69
C VAL A 294 7.79 21.18 -13.13
N GLY A 295 7.40 22.35 -13.63
CA GLY A 295 6.75 22.56 -14.92
C GLY A 295 5.32 23.07 -14.75
N ALA A 296 4.94 24.03 -15.58
CA ALA A 296 3.60 24.62 -15.58
C ALA A 296 2.50 23.56 -15.70
N GLY A 297 1.51 23.62 -14.81
CA GLY A 297 0.36 22.70 -14.79
C GLY A 297 0.64 21.31 -14.21
N ARG A 298 1.84 21.05 -13.66
CA ARG A 298 2.24 19.71 -13.20
C ARG A 298 2.25 19.53 -11.68
N TRP A 299 2.21 20.61 -10.92
CA TRP A 299 2.40 20.60 -9.47
C TRP A 299 1.08 20.73 -8.70
N GLN A 300 0.03 21.25 -9.33
CA GLN A 300 -1.23 21.63 -8.67
C GLN A 300 -1.87 20.46 -7.94
N SER A 301 -2.02 19.31 -8.61
CA SER A 301 -2.60 18.12 -7.98
C SER A 301 -1.75 17.60 -6.83
N GLU A 302 -0.43 17.65 -6.95
CA GLU A 302 0.46 17.17 -5.90
C GLU A 302 0.46 18.08 -4.67
N ILE A 303 0.39 19.40 -4.86
CA ILE A 303 0.25 20.35 -3.76
C ILE A 303 -1.09 20.16 -3.05
N GLU A 304 -2.18 19.92 -3.79
CA GLU A 304 -3.48 19.63 -3.21
C GLU A 304 -3.47 18.33 -2.40
N ASN A 305 -2.92 17.25 -2.95
CA ASN A 305 -2.76 15.98 -2.22
C ASN A 305 -1.92 16.16 -0.94
N MET A 306 -0.87 17.00 -0.99
CA MET A 306 -0.07 17.29 0.19
C MET A 306 -0.85 18.03 1.27
N ARG A 307 -1.90 18.81 0.93
CA ARG A 307 -2.78 19.45 1.92
C ARG A 307 -3.61 18.43 2.71
N GLU A 308 -3.83 17.21 2.20
CA GLU A 308 -4.49 16.15 2.97
C GLU A 308 -3.62 15.69 4.17
N LEU A 309 -2.30 15.89 4.10
CA LEU A 309 -1.37 15.62 5.17
C LEU A 309 -1.18 16.86 6.05
N TRP A 310 -1.70 16.81 7.28
CA TRP A 310 -1.71 17.94 8.22
C TRP A 310 -0.35 18.61 8.41
N VAL A 311 0.74 17.86 8.31
CA VAL A 311 2.10 18.37 8.55
C VAL A 311 2.55 19.38 7.48
N TYR A 312 2.00 19.31 6.27
CA TYR A 312 2.35 20.21 5.18
C TYR A 312 1.63 21.56 5.25
N PHE A 313 0.62 21.72 6.11
CA PHE A 313 -0.05 23.02 6.31
C PHE A 313 0.90 24.12 6.75
N ILE A 314 1.97 23.78 7.49
CA ILE A 314 2.96 24.77 7.94
C ILE A 314 3.90 25.18 6.79
N TYR A 315 4.00 24.37 5.74
CA TYR A 315 4.93 24.54 4.62
C TYR A 315 4.30 25.19 3.39
N LEU A 316 3.00 24.99 3.20
CA LEU A 316 2.25 25.49 2.05
C LEU A 316 1.55 26.82 2.38
N PRO A 317 1.36 27.71 1.38
CA PRO A 317 0.60 28.93 1.58
C PRO A 317 -0.85 28.63 1.95
N HIS A 318 -1.38 29.42 2.90
CA HIS A 318 -2.81 29.48 3.20
C HIS A 318 -3.48 30.29 2.08
N GLU A 319 -4.45 29.70 1.40
CA GLU A 319 -5.37 30.43 0.53
C GLU A 319 -6.45 31.12 1.37
#